data_AF-A0A645DBW1-F1
#
_entry.id   AF-A0A645DBW1-F1
#
_cell.length_a   1.000
_cell.length_b   1.000
_cell.length_c   1.000
_cell.angle_alpha   90.00
_cell.angle_beta   90.00
_cell.angle_gamma   90.00
#
_symmetry.space_group_name_H-M   'P 1'
#
loop_
_entity.id
_entity.type
_entity.pdbx_description
1 polymer ?
#
loop_
_entity_poly.entity_id
_entity_poly.type
_entity_poly.pdbx_seq_one_letter_code
_entity_poly.pdbx_strand_id
1 'polypeptide(L)'
;MDFAIYKADSCGNLENPIRCSYAPYAPPGKTGLSVYAGDIAEGVNGDQWVAELEIKDNDRYYLMVNEWDKREPNAYTIDFQLSGGATFD
;
A
#
# COMPACT_ATOMS: atom_id res chain seq x y z
N MET A 1 -9.97 2.31 1.36
CA MET A 1 -9.14 1.93 2.53
C MET A 1 -7.77 2.33 2.13
N ASP A 2 -7.27 3.34 2.79
CA ASP A 2 -6.05 3.99 2.40
C ASP A 2 -4.88 3.14 2.90
N PHE A 3 -3.73 3.31 2.26
CA PHE A 3 -2.53 2.68 2.76
C PHE A 3 -1.30 3.52 2.47
N ALA A 4 -0.29 3.31 3.28
CA ALA A 4 1.04 3.85 3.05
C ALA A 4 2.09 2.77 3.27
N ILE A 5 3.08 2.71 2.38
CA ILE A 5 4.25 1.85 2.51
C ILE A 5 5.46 2.73 2.77
N TYR A 6 6.19 2.40 3.82
CA TYR A 6 7.43 3.05 4.21
C TYR A 6 8.57 2.07 4.03
N LYS A 7 9.72 2.58 3.56
CA LYS A 7 11.00 1.87 3.66
C LYS A 7 11.81 2.54 4.76
N ALA A 8 12.17 1.80 5.79
CA ALA A 8 12.92 2.32 6.91
C ALA A 8 13.66 1.19 7.63
N ASP A 9 14.77 1.49 8.30
CA ASP A 9 15.50 0.48 9.08
C ASP A 9 14.76 0.08 10.37
N SER A 10 13.85 0.93 10.87
CA SER A 10 13.06 0.66 12.07
C SER A 10 11.69 1.34 12.01
N CYS A 11 10.73 0.86 12.80
CA CYS A 11 9.41 1.48 12.92
C CYS A 11 9.41 2.76 13.79
N GLY A 12 10.51 3.06 14.48
CA GLY A 12 10.61 4.22 15.39
C GLY A 12 10.87 5.55 14.68
N ASN A 13 11.31 5.51 13.41
CA ASN A 13 11.52 6.70 12.59
C ASN A 13 11.12 6.38 11.13
N LEU A 14 9.84 6.56 10.82
CA LEU A 14 9.32 6.45 9.47
C LEU A 14 9.38 7.83 8.82
N GLU A 15 10.15 7.97 7.74
CA GLU A 15 10.16 9.19 6.91
C GLU A 15 8.90 9.25 6.03
N ASN A 16 8.98 9.91 4.86
CA ASN A 16 7.89 9.93 3.91
C ASN A 16 7.60 8.53 3.35
N PRO A 17 6.31 8.21 3.09
CA PRO A 17 5.96 6.96 2.45
C PRO A 17 6.52 6.90 1.02
N ILE A 18 6.98 5.72 0.62
CA ILE A 18 7.44 5.44 -0.75
C ILE A 18 6.27 5.05 -1.68
N ARG A 19 5.13 4.68 -1.09
CA ARG A 19 3.84 4.52 -1.75
C ARG A 19 2.76 5.02 -0.81
N CYS A 20 1.81 5.79 -1.31
CA CYS A 20 0.63 6.15 -0.55
C CYS A 20 -0.58 6.20 -1.47
N SER A 21 -1.60 5.42 -1.13
CA SER A 21 -2.89 5.47 -1.80
C SER A 21 -3.88 6.20 -0.90
N TYR A 22 -4.57 7.17 -1.49
CA TYR A 22 -5.85 7.62 -0.99
C TYR A 22 -6.90 6.90 -1.80
N ALA A 23 -7.62 5.99 -1.16
CA ALA A 23 -8.52 5.05 -1.80
C ALA A 23 -9.96 5.40 -1.44
N PRO A 24 -10.61 6.33 -2.18
CA PRO A 24 -12.03 6.59 -2.01
C PRO A 24 -12.79 5.29 -2.27
N TYR A 25 -13.85 5.04 -1.50
CA TYR A 25 -14.63 3.82 -1.70
C TYR A 25 -15.24 3.79 -3.12
N ALA A 26 -14.80 2.85 -3.96
CA ALA A 26 -15.46 2.50 -5.20
C ALA A 26 -15.64 0.97 -5.29
N PRO A 27 -16.80 0.43 -5.70
CA PRO A 27 -16.99 -1.02 -5.87
C PRO A 27 -15.92 -1.63 -6.81
N PRO A 28 -15.30 -2.79 -6.46
CA PRO A 28 -15.63 -3.71 -5.37
C PRO A 28 -15.01 -3.36 -4.00
N GLY A 29 -14.38 -2.20 -3.85
CA GLY A 29 -13.76 -1.73 -2.62
C GLY A 29 -12.34 -2.25 -2.40
N LYS A 30 -11.63 -2.59 -3.49
CA LYS A 30 -10.24 -3.02 -3.48
C LYS A 30 -9.30 -1.86 -3.81
N THR A 31 -8.17 -1.85 -3.14
CA THR A 31 -7.05 -0.92 -3.30
C THR A 31 -5.76 -1.72 -3.23
N GLY A 32 -4.64 -1.17 -3.69
CA GLY A 32 -3.35 -1.79 -3.48
C GLY A 32 -2.31 -1.35 -4.50
N LEU A 33 -1.36 -2.25 -4.71
CA LEU A 33 -0.32 -2.11 -5.72
C LEU A 33 -0.73 -2.82 -7.02
N SER A 34 -0.38 -2.24 -8.17
CA SER A 34 -0.69 -2.83 -9.48
C SER A 34 0.39 -2.57 -10.51
N VAL A 35 0.66 -3.55 -11.38
CA VAL A 35 1.51 -3.40 -12.59
C VAL A 35 0.93 -2.44 -13.61
N TYR A 36 -0.39 -2.16 -13.52
CA TYR A 36 -1.10 -1.28 -14.44
C TYR A 36 -1.20 0.16 -13.92
N ALA A 37 -0.85 0.40 -12.65
CA ALA A 37 -0.83 1.74 -12.09
C ALA A 37 0.46 2.47 -12.49
N GLY A 38 0.34 3.73 -12.90
CA GLY A 38 1.45 4.54 -13.43
C GLY A 38 2.02 5.55 -12.43
N ASP A 39 1.33 5.77 -11.33
CA ASP A 39 1.62 6.74 -10.30
C ASP A 39 2.09 6.05 -9.01
N ILE A 40 2.90 6.74 -8.21
CA ILE A 40 3.48 6.17 -6.98
C ILE A 40 2.78 6.68 -5.70
N ALA A 41 1.90 7.68 -5.84
CA ALA A 41 1.27 8.39 -4.74
C ALA A 41 -0.02 9.05 -5.21
N GLU A 42 -1.06 8.98 -4.38
CA GLU A 42 -2.38 9.54 -4.66
C GLU A 42 -2.80 10.56 -3.59
N GLY A 43 -3.58 11.55 -4.03
CA GLY A 43 -4.34 12.45 -3.14
C GLY A 43 -5.83 12.13 -3.18
N VAL A 44 -6.67 13.04 -2.65
CA VAL A 44 -8.13 12.80 -2.48
C VAL A 44 -8.92 12.36 -3.72
N ASN A 45 -8.36 12.57 -4.92
CA ASN A 45 -8.95 12.21 -6.20
C ASN A 45 -8.29 10.97 -6.84
N GLY A 46 -7.57 10.16 -6.06
CA GLY A 46 -6.93 8.91 -6.51
C GLY A 46 -7.93 7.88 -7.03
N ASP A 47 -7.42 6.92 -7.80
CA ASP A 47 -8.15 5.79 -8.34
C ASP A 47 -8.04 4.50 -7.48
N GLN A 48 -7.34 4.59 -6.34
CA GLN A 48 -7.11 3.55 -5.32
C GLN A 48 -5.89 2.64 -5.60
N TRP A 49 -5.15 2.86 -6.68
CA TRP A 49 -4.05 1.99 -7.08
C TRP A 49 -2.78 2.79 -7.34
N VAL A 50 -1.68 2.34 -6.76
CA VAL A 50 -0.36 2.88 -7.08
C VAL A 50 0.54 1.79 -7.64
N ALA A 51 1.58 2.21 -8.36
CA ALA A 51 2.51 1.33 -9.05
C ALA A 51 3.14 0.31 -8.10
N GLU A 52 3.36 -0.90 -8.61
CA GLU A 52 4.03 -1.96 -7.86
C GLU A 52 5.41 -1.54 -7.33
N LEU A 53 5.88 -2.30 -6.34
CA LEU A 53 7.12 -2.04 -5.64
C LEU A 53 8.07 -3.20 -5.82
N GLU A 54 9.22 -2.92 -6.44
CA GLU A 54 10.37 -3.82 -6.40
C GLU A 54 10.97 -3.78 -4.99
N ILE A 55 10.94 -4.93 -4.32
CA ILE A 55 11.56 -5.12 -3.01
C ILE A 55 12.97 -5.69 -3.18
N LYS A 56 13.91 -5.27 -2.33
CA LYS A 56 15.31 -5.72 -2.37
C LYS A 56 15.66 -6.45 -1.09
N ASP A 57 16.60 -7.38 -1.20
CA ASP A 57 17.14 -8.10 -0.07
C ASP A 57 17.66 -7.15 1.02
N ASN A 58 17.42 -7.52 2.27
CA ASN A 58 17.79 -6.77 3.49
C ASN A 58 17.07 -5.43 3.71
N ASP A 59 16.20 -5.00 2.80
CA ASP A 59 15.32 -3.86 3.06
C ASP A 59 14.19 -4.25 4.03
N ARG A 60 13.71 -3.27 4.79
CA ARG A 60 12.55 -3.41 5.67
C ARG A 60 11.46 -2.44 5.23
N TYR A 61 10.26 -2.99 5.09
CA TYR A 61 9.08 -2.25 4.68
C TYR A 61 8.01 -2.31 5.76
N TYR A 62 7.33 -1.18 5.97
CA TYR A 62 6.23 -1.04 6.91
C TYR A 62 4.98 -0.66 6.14
N LEU A 63 3.93 -1.47 6.27
CA LEU A 63 2.60 -1.19 5.73
C LEU A 63 1.74 -0.58 6.83
N MET A 64 1.36 0.69 6.64
CA MET A 64 0.28 1.32 7.40
C MET A 64 -1.01 1.16 6.62
N VAL A 65 -1.99 0.49 7.24
CA VAL A 65 -3.36 0.47 6.75
C VAL A 65 -4.14 1.51 7.53
N ASN A 66 -4.80 2.43 6.83
CA ASN A 66 -5.62 3.46 7.46
C ASN A 66 -6.97 3.58 6.77
N GLU A 67 -7.95 4.07 7.52
CA GLU A 67 -9.30 4.30 7.02
C GLU A 67 -9.66 5.75 7.33
N TRP A 68 -9.47 6.65 6.35
CA TRP A 68 -9.87 8.05 6.52
C TRP A 68 -11.41 8.20 6.57
N ASP A 69 -12.15 7.50 5.71
CA ASP A 69 -13.61 7.64 5.62
C ASP A 69 -14.30 6.37 5.09
N LYS A 70 -14.65 5.42 5.98
CA LYS A 70 -15.49 4.26 5.63
C LYS A 70 -16.68 4.11 6.58
N ARG A 71 -17.80 3.70 5.99
CA ARG A 71 -19.09 3.49 6.66
C ARG A 71 -19.18 2.19 7.48
N GLU A 72 -18.22 1.27 7.31
CA GLU A 72 -18.16 -0.04 7.97
C GLU A 72 -16.70 -0.43 8.25
N PRO A 73 -16.12 0.00 9.38
CA PRO A 73 -14.76 -0.38 9.76
C PRO A 73 -14.72 -1.86 10.18
N ASN A 74 -13.53 -2.47 10.18
CA ASN A 74 -13.15 -3.70 10.93
C ASN A 74 -12.90 -5.00 10.15
N ALA A 75 -13.06 -5.06 8.82
CA ALA A 75 -12.68 -6.26 8.07
C ALA A 75 -11.98 -5.92 6.77
N TYR A 76 -10.76 -6.43 6.62
CA TYR A 76 -10.02 -6.43 5.38
C TYR A 76 -9.23 -7.73 5.24
N THR A 77 -8.95 -8.08 3.99
CA THR A 77 -7.96 -9.11 3.63
C THR A 77 -6.76 -8.39 3.05
N ILE A 78 -5.55 -8.86 3.39
CA ILE A 78 -4.32 -8.45 2.72
C ILE A 78 -3.83 -9.67 1.93
N ASP A 79 -3.73 -9.50 0.62
CA ASP A 79 -3.18 -10.50 -0.30
C ASP A 79 -1.82 -10.02 -0.79
N PHE A 80 -0.79 -10.85 -0.62
CA PHE A 80 0.55 -10.59 -1.16
C PHE A 80 0.78 -11.43 -2.41
N GLN A 81 0.99 -10.77 -3.53
CA GLN A 81 1.43 -11.42 -4.76
C GLN A 81 2.93 -11.22 -4.93
N LEU A 82 3.70 -12.21 -4.51
CA LEU A 82 5.16 -12.20 -4.62
C LEU A 82 5.58 -12.78 -5.97
N SER A 83 6.62 -12.20 -6.55
CA SER A 83 7.20 -12.62 -7.83
C SER A 83 8.72 -12.48 -7.76
N GLY A 84 9.44 -12.83 -8.85
CA GLY A 84 10.89 -12.67 -8.88
C GLY A 84 11.67 -13.53 -7.87
N GLY A 85 11.05 -14.57 -7.29
CA GLY A 85 11.66 -15.42 -6.27
C GLY A 85 11.49 -14.93 -4.83
N ALA A 86 10.79 -13.81 -4.60
CA ALA A 86 10.47 -13.33 -3.26
C ALA A 86 9.54 -14.29 -2.51
N THR A 87 9.83 -14.51 -1.23
CA THR A 87 9.00 -15.31 -0.31
C THR A 87 8.96 -14.65 1.06
N PHE A 88 7.95 -15.01 1.86
CA PHE A 88 8.05 -14.81 3.31
C PHE A 88 8.98 -15.89 3.90
N ASP A 89 9.72 -15.51 4.93
CA ASP A 89 10.41 -16.46 5.83
C ASP A 89 9.41 -17.03 6.84
#